data_AF-A0A946EV72-F1
#
_entry.id   AF-A0A946EV72-F1
#
_cell.length_a   1.000
_cell.length_b   1.000
_cell.length_c   1.000
_cell.angle_alpha   90.00
_cell.angle_beta   90.00
_cell.angle_gamma   90.00
#
_symmetry.space_group_name_H-M   'P 1'
#
loop_
_entity.id
_entity.type
_entity.pdbx_description
1 polymer ?
#
loop_
_entity_poly.entity_id
_entity_poly.type
_entity_poly.pdbx_seq_one_letter_code
_entity_poly.pdbx_strand_id
1 'polypeptide(L)'
;MPKPKVNDNCQSFFENRIRMFLRVTLISLVVCGLMIGLGYVLDLYLESKPKFLIAGLVLAFPLTQFAVYKYVKKLTDNLSKK
;
A
#
# COMPACT_ATOMS: atom_id res chain seq x y z
N MET A 1 6.36 -37.17 27.53
CA MET A 1 5.79 -35.82 27.32
C MET A 1 5.38 -35.70 25.86
N PRO A 2 4.09 -35.48 25.53
CA PRO A 2 3.69 -35.26 24.14
C PRO A 2 4.22 -33.88 23.70
N LYS A 3 4.88 -33.83 22.54
CA LYS A 3 5.36 -32.57 21.95
C LYS A 3 4.13 -31.71 21.57
N PRO A 4 4.13 -30.39 21.84
CA PRO A 4 3.02 -29.54 21.45
C PRO A 4 2.88 -29.61 19.93
N LYS A 5 1.69 -29.98 19.45
CA LYS A 5 1.36 -29.90 18.02
C LYS A 5 1.46 -28.41 17.64
N VAL A 6 2.43 -28.08 16.80
CA VAL A 6 2.55 -26.73 16.21
C VAL A 6 1.21 -26.46 15.54
N ASN A 7 0.45 -25.55 16.12
CA ASN A 7 -0.89 -25.21 15.69
C ASN A 7 -0.78 -24.51 14.34
N ASP A 8 -1.10 -25.22 13.25
CA ASP A 8 -1.09 -24.73 11.86
C ASP A 8 -1.84 -23.40 11.69
N ASN A 9 -2.80 -23.11 12.58
CA ASN A 9 -3.53 -21.84 12.58
C ASN A 9 -2.59 -20.65 12.84
N CYS A 10 -1.66 -20.73 13.81
CA CYS A 10 -0.77 -19.61 14.13
C CYS A 10 0.13 -19.21 12.95
N GLN A 11 0.66 -20.20 12.22
CA GLN A 11 1.50 -19.93 11.06
C GLN A 11 0.69 -19.30 9.91
N SER A 12 -0.52 -19.80 9.64
CA SER A 12 -1.41 -19.23 8.62
C SER A 12 -1.85 -17.80 8.92
N PHE A 13 -2.05 -17.45 10.20
CA PHE A 13 -2.35 -16.07 10.63
C PHE A 13 -1.19 -15.11 10.35
N PHE A 14 0.05 -15.51 10.67
CA PHE A 14 1.23 -14.70 10.40
C PHE A 14 1.49 -14.55 8.89
N GLU A 15 1.37 -15.63 8.13
CA GLU A 15 1.62 -15.62 6.69
C GLU A 15 0.62 -14.72 5.95
N ASN A 16 -0.66 -14.77 6.31
CA ASN A 16 -1.69 -13.89 5.75
C ASN A 16 -1.43 -12.42 6.10
N ARG A 17 -0.96 -12.14 7.32
CA ARG A 17 -0.65 -10.78 7.77
C ARG A 17 0.58 -10.21 7.05
N ILE A 18 1.64 -11.01 6.90
CA ILE A 18 2.84 -10.64 6.13
C ILE A 18 2.48 -10.41 4.67
N ARG A 19 1.65 -11.27 4.06
CA ARG A 19 1.20 -11.11 2.67
C ARG A 19 0.39 -9.83 2.48
N MET A 20 -0.51 -9.49 3.40
CA MET A 20 -1.22 -8.21 3.37
C MET A 20 -0.26 -7.03 3.55
N PHE A 21 0.66 -7.11 4.51
CA PHE A 21 1.64 -6.06 4.77
C PHE A 21 2.52 -5.78 3.53
N LEU A 22 3.10 -6.82 2.93
CA LEU A 22 3.92 -6.70 1.72
C LEU A 22 3.14 -6.06 0.56
N ARG A 23 1.87 -6.43 0.38
CA ARG A 23 1.03 -5.83 -0.68
C ARG A 23 0.72 -4.37 -0.42
N VAL A 24 0.39 -4.01 0.82
CA VAL A 24 0.15 -2.61 1.20
C VAL A 24 1.42 -1.79 1.01
N THR A 25 2.58 -2.28 1.46
CA THR A 25 3.88 -1.63 1.25
C THR A 25 4.18 -1.43 -0.24
N LEU A 26 3.89 -2.42 -1.08
CA LEU A 26 4.08 -2.32 -2.53
C LEU A 26 3.15 -1.28 -3.17
N ILE A 27 1.87 -1.24 -2.77
CA ILE A 27 0.92 -0.20 -3.22
C ILE A 27 1.42 1.19 -2.79
N SER A 28 1.85 1.34 -1.54
CA SER A 28 2.39 2.61 -1.02
C SER A 28 3.63 3.06 -1.79
N LEU A 29 4.57 2.14 -2.07
CA LEU A 29 5.77 2.45 -2.86
C LEU A 29 5.43 2.92 -4.27
N VAL A 30 4.49 2.24 -4.94
CA VAL A 30 4.05 2.62 -6.29
C VAL A 30 3.39 4.00 -6.28
N VAL A 31 2.48 4.26 -5.35
CA VAL A 31 1.77 5.55 -5.26
C VAL A 31 2.73 6.69 -4.91
N CYS A 32 3.61 6.49 -3.93
CA CYS A 32 4.63 7.48 -3.58
C CYS A 32 5.59 7.74 -4.75
N GLY A 33 6.08 6.68 -5.41
CA GLY A 33 6.97 6.80 -6.56
C GLY A 33 6.32 7.57 -7.72
N LEU A 34 5.05 7.30 -8.02
CA LEU A 34 4.30 8.02 -9.04
C LEU A 34 4.09 9.49 -8.67
N MET A 35 3.70 9.79 -7.43
CA MET A 35 3.42 11.16 -7.01
C MET A 35 4.69 12.02 -6.91
N ILE A 36 5.78 11.46 -6.37
CA ILE A 36 7.08 12.15 -6.31
C ILE A 36 7.63 12.32 -7.73
N GLY A 37 7.57 11.27 -8.55
CA GLY A 37 8.05 11.31 -9.94
C GLY A 37 7.29 12.33 -10.79
N LEU A 38 5.96 12.32 -10.73
CA LEU A 38 5.12 13.29 -11.43
C LEU A 38 5.34 14.71 -10.90
N GLY A 39 5.41 14.89 -9.58
CA GLY A 39 5.68 16.19 -8.97
C GLY A 39 7.03 16.77 -9.38
N TYR A 40 8.06 15.92 -9.44
CA TYR A 40 9.41 16.33 -9.87
C TYR A 40 9.47 16.70 -11.36
N VAL A 41 8.83 15.90 -12.24
CA VAL A 41 8.77 16.21 -13.68
C VAL A 41 7.98 17.48 -13.94
N LEU A 42 6.87 17.69 -13.21
CA LEU A 42 6.09 18.93 -13.29
C LEU A 42 6.88 20.15 -12.82
N ASP A 43 7.64 20.02 -11.72
CA ASP A 43 8.51 21.09 -11.24
C ASP A 43 9.62 21.44 -12.24
N LEU A 44 10.21 20.43 -12.90
CA LEU A 44 11.18 20.64 -13.98
C LEU A 44 10.56 21.32 -15.21
N TYR A 45 9.36 20.93 -15.61
CA TYR A 45 8.69 21.46 -16.81
C TYR A 45 8.20 22.91 -16.63
N LEU A 46 7.77 23.27 -15.41
CA LEU A 46 7.20 24.58 -15.11
C LEU A 46 8.23 25.56 -14.51
N GLU A 47 9.51 25.16 -14.44
CA GLU A 47 10.59 25.88 -13.72
C GLU A 47 10.18 26.30 -12.30
N SER A 48 9.23 25.59 -11.70
CA SER A 48 8.79 25.87 -10.36
C SER A 48 9.78 25.24 -9.39
N LYS A 49 10.23 26.06 -8.42
CA LYS A 49 10.75 25.57 -7.12
C LYS A 49 9.89 24.41 -6.62
N PRO A 50 10.37 23.48 -5.75
CA PRO A 50 9.80 22.14 -5.48
C PRO A 50 8.38 22.13 -4.86
N LYS A 51 7.44 22.82 -5.48
CA LYS A 51 6.08 23.10 -5.02
C LYS A 51 5.19 21.95 -5.44
N PHE A 52 5.31 21.47 -6.68
CA PHE A 52 4.54 20.32 -7.15
C PHE A 52 5.05 19.02 -6.55
N LEU A 53 6.34 18.91 -6.24
CA LEU A 53 6.90 17.79 -5.48
C LEU A 53 6.33 17.76 -4.05
N ILE A 54 6.32 18.90 -3.34
CA ILE A 54 5.73 18.96 -1.99
C ILE A 54 4.22 18.69 -2.04
N ALA A 55 3.50 19.28 -3.02
CA ALA A 55 2.08 19.02 -3.20
C ALA A 55 1.80 17.53 -3.51
N GLY A 56 2.61 16.92 -4.38
CA GLY A 56 2.56 15.49 -4.70
C GLY A 56 2.81 14.62 -3.47
N LEU A 57 3.75 14.99 -2.60
CA LEU A 57 4.02 14.30 -1.35
C LEU A 57 2.84 14.36 -0.38
N VAL A 58 2.23 15.54 -0.22
CA VAL A 58 1.05 15.73 0.65
C VAL A 58 -0.14 14.94 0.11
N LEU A 59 -0.33 14.91 -1.22
CA LEU A 59 -1.40 14.15 -1.87
C LEU A 59 -1.14 12.64 -1.90
N ALA A 60 0.11 12.19 -1.89
CA ALA A 60 0.46 10.77 -1.89
C ALA A 60 -0.13 10.03 -0.68
N PHE A 61 -0.19 10.68 0.49
CA PHE A 61 -0.75 10.06 1.69
C PHE A 61 -2.24 9.69 1.56
N PRO A 62 -3.17 10.64 1.28
CA PRO A 62 -4.59 10.31 1.11
C PRO A 62 -4.83 9.39 -0.09
N LEU A 63 -4.06 9.53 -1.18
CA LEU A 63 -4.19 8.65 -2.34
C LEU A 63 -3.83 7.19 -1.99
N THR A 64 -2.78 7.00 -1.20
CA THR A 64 -2.34 5.68 -0.74
C THR A 64 -3.41 5.05 0.15
N GLN A 65 -3.96 5.81 1.11
CA GLN A 65 -5.05 5.34 1.96
C GLN A 65 -6.28 4.93 1.14
N PHE A 66 -6.64 5.73 0.13
CA PHE A 66 -7.74 5.41 -0.77
C PHE A 66 -7.48 4.14 -1.60
N ALA A 67 -6.27 3.98 -2.16
CA ALA A 67 -5.89 2.80 -2.91
C ALA A 67 -5.92 1.52 -2.05
N VAL A 68 -5.42 1.60 -0.82
CA VAL A 68 -5.46 0.50 0.15
C VAL A 68 -6.91 0.16 0.51
N TYR A 69 -7.75 1.15 0.81
CA TYR A 69 -9.18 0.92 1.10
C TYR A 69 -9.88 0.20 -0.05
N LYS A 70 -9.71 0.68 -1.29
CA LYS A 70 -10.33 0.08 -2.48
C LYS A 70 -9.85 -1.35 -2.69
N TYR A 71 -8.57 -1.62 -2.43
CA TYR A 71 -7.99 -2.96 -2.51
C TYR A 71 -8.56 -3.90 -1.45
N VAL A 72 -8.59 -3.47 -0.18
CA VAL A 72 -9.15 -4.26 0.93
C VAL A 72 -10.63 -4.54 0.70
N LYS A 73 -11.42 -3.52 0.33
CA LYS A 73 -12.84 -3.68 -0.01
C LYS A 73 -13.05 -4.72 -1.11
N LYS A 74 -12.27 -4.63 -2.19
CA LYS A 74 -12.33 -5.62 -3.28
C LYS A 74 -12.01 -7.03 -2.79
N LEU A 75 -11.06 -7.19 -1.86
CA LEU A 75 -10.72 -8.50 -1.29
C LEU A 75 -11.89 -9.06 -0.46
N THR A 76 -12.51 -8.23 0.38
CA THR A 76 -13.68 -8.60 1.19
C THR A 76 -14.89 -8.97 0.32
N ASP A 77 -15.19 -8.18 -0.72
CA ASP A 77 -16.32 -8.46 -1.63
C ASP A 77 -16.15 -9.80 -2.38
N ASN A 78 -14.91 -10.16 -2.74
CA ASN A 78 -14.62 -11.45 -3.38
C ASN A 78 -14.73 -12.64 -2.42
N LEU A 79 -14.43 -12.43 -1.13
CA LEU A 79 -14.61 -13.45 -0.10
C LEU A 79 -16.09 -13.64 0.28
N SER A 80 -16.89 -12.57 0.26
CA SER A 80 -18.33 -12.63 0.57
C SER A 80 -19.18 -13.24 -0.56
N LYS A 81 -18.66 -13.34 -1.79
CA LYS A 81 -19.34 -13.96 -2.95
C LYS A 81 -19.04 -15.46 -3.11
N LYS A 82 -18.21 -16.04 -2.25
CA LYS A 82 -17.78 -17.44 -2.31
C LYS A 82 -18.47 -18.26 -1.23
#